data_AF-A0A1S1EIJ2-F1
#
_entry.id   AF-A0A1S1EIJ2-F1
#
_cell.length_a   1.000
_cell.length_b   1.000
_cell.length_c   1.000
_cell.angle_alpha   90.00
_cell.angle_beta   90.00
_cell.angle_gamma   90.00
#
_symmetry.space_group_name_H-M   'P 1'
#
loop_
_entity.id
_entity.type
_entity.pdbx_description
1 polymer ?
#
loop_
_entity_poly.entity_id
_entity_poly.type
_entity_poly.pdbx_seq_one_letter_code
_entity_poly.pdbx_strand_id
1 'polypeptide(L)'
;MDNPTPPRKRASDAERHTAAKHLQEAFADGQLSMSEFDERSRALYAATYADELPALVEDLSPVAHAEREAAPSQTRVSGESGGSAFSLCVMGGTERTGQWLVAPTHTSITLMGGNALDLREARLASRETTIYALSIMGGIDIIVPEDVRVIDDGVGIMGGFGMEDHPSCTLSVAQLPADAPVIRVRGLALMGGVGITRAARGVRVR
;
A
#
# COMPACT_ATOMS: atom_id res chain seq x y z
N MET A 1 -33.69 -31.59 26.97
CA MET A 1 -32.34 -32.08 26.65
C MET A 1 -31.42 -30.88 26.70
N ASP A 2 -30.73 -30.68 27.83
CA ASP A 2 -29.75 -29.60 27.96
C ASP A 2 -28.48 -30.03 27.24
N ASN A 3 -28.21 -29.42 26.08
CA ASN A 3 -26.95 -29.61 25.39
C ASN A 3 -25.93 -28.65 26.02
N PRO A 4 -24.90 -29.12 26.75
CA PRO A 4 -23.92 -28.22 27.37
C PRO A 4 -23.17 -27.46 26.28
N THR A 5 -23.24 -26.13 26.31
CA THR A 5 -22.50 -25.27 25.39
C THR A 5 -21.00 -25.54 25.58
N PRO A 6 -20.25 -25.87 24.51
CA PRO A 6 -18.82 -26.13 24.62
C PRO A 6 -18.09 -24.89 25.18
N PRO A 7 -17.00 -25.08 25.93
CA PRO A 7 -16.26 -23.98 26.53
C PRO A 7 -15.71 -23.04 25.45
N ARG A 8 -15.84 -21.72 25.68
CA ARG A 8 -15.35 -20.67 24.76
C ARG A 8 -13.83 -20.80 24.59
N LYS A 9 -13.38 -20.78 23.33
CA LYS A 9 -11.96 -20.86 22.99
C LYS A 9 -11.34 -19.47 23.02
N ARG A 10 -10.13 -19.36 23.57
CA ARG A 10 -9.36 -18.10 23.53
C ARG A 10 -8.90 -17.81 22.11
N ALA A 11 -8.90 -16.54 21.73
CA ALA A 11 -8.40 -16.12 20.42
C ALA A 11 -6.88 -16.31 20.34
N SER A 12 -6.43 -17.04 19.33
CA SER A 12 -5.00 -17.13 18.98
C SER A 12 -4.51 -15.83 18.33
N ASP A 13 -3.20 -15.63 18.31
CA ASP A 13 -2.58 -14.52 17.57
C ASP A 13 -2.86 -14.64 16.05
N ALA A 14 -2.93 -15.86 15.52
CA ALA A 14 -3.22 -16.11 14.11
C ALA A 14 -4.65 -15.70 13.72
N GLU A 15 -5.64 -16.00 14.57
CA GLU A 15 -7.03 -15.58 14.34
C GLU A 15 -7.18 -14.06 14.43
N ARG A 16 -6.53 -13.42 15.42
CA ARG A 16 -6.49 -11.95 15.52
C ARG A 16 -5.82 -11.31 14.31
N HIS A 17 -4.73 -11.90 13.81
CA HIS A 17 -4.06 -11.42 12.61
C HIS A 17 -4.94 -11.54 11.36
N THR A 18 -5.67 -12.65 11.22
CA THR A 18 -6.59 -12.87 10.09
C THR A 18 -7.71 -11.83 10.08
N ALA A 19 -8.35 -11.58 11.23
CA ALA A 19 -9.40 -10.57 11.33
C ALA A 19 -8.86 -9.13 11.16
N ALA A 20 -7.62 -8.85 11.62
CA ALA A 20 -6.96 -7.57 11.37
C ALA A 20 -6.76 -7.31 9.87
N LYS A 21 -6.32 -8.33 9.12
CA LYS A 21 -6.14 -8.24 7.67
C LYS A 21 -7.45 -7.90 6.96
N HIS A 22 -8.55 -8.52 7.37
CA HIS A 22 -9.86 -8.28 6.77
C HIS A 22 -10.38 -6.86 7.06
N LEU A 23 -10.19 -6.34 8.28
CA LEU A 23 -10.49 -4.94 8.62
C LEU A 23 -9.67 -3.95 7.77
N GLN A 24 -8.39 -4.25 7.54
CA GLN A 24 -7.50 -3.42 6.74
C GLN A 24 -7.92 -3.40 5.27
N GLU A 25 -8.28 -4.57 4.72
CA GLU A 25 -8.79 -4.69 3.35
C GLU A 25 -10.10 -3.90 3.17
N ALA A 26 -11.04 -4.01 4.11
CA ALA A 26 -12.30 -3.26 4.08
C ALA A 26 -12.11 -1.74 4.22
N PHE A 27 -11.16 -1.29 5.05
CA PHE A 27 -10.80 0.13 5.15
C PHE A 27 -10.17 0.65 3.85
N ALA A 28 -9.29 -0.14 3.23
CA ALA A 28 -8.67 0.20 1.95
C ALA A 28 -9.68 0.28 0.79
N ASP A 29 -10.72 -0.55 0.82
CA ASP A 29 -11.83 -0.57 -0.14
C ASP A 29 -12.89 0.53 0.15
N GLY A 30 -12.71 1.30 1.23
CA GLY A 30 -13.62 2.38 1.62
C GLY A 30 -14.94 1.92 2.26
N GLN A 31 -15.05 0.64 2.63
CA GLN A 31 -16.19 0.10 3.36
C GLN A 31 -16.23 0.57 4.83
N LEU A 32 -15.09 1.01 5.36
CA LEU A 32 -14.95 1.55 6.72
C LEU A 32 -14.42 2.98 6.69
N SER A 33 -15.00 3.85 7.51
CA SER A 33 -14.40 5.15 7.83
C SER A 33 -13.22 4.99 8.79
N MET A 34 -12.38 6.03 8.91
CA MET A 34 -11.22 6.04 9.82
C MET A 34 -11.63 5.82 11.28
N SER A 35 -12.75 6.39 11.71
CA SER A 35 -13.29 6.21 13.07
C SER A 35 -13.74 4.77 13.33
N GLU A 36 -14.43 4.15 12.35
CA GLU A 36 -14.90 2.78 12.48
C GLU A 36 -13.74 1.79 12.46
N PHE A 37 -12.73 2.04 11.62
CA PHE A 37 -11.51 1.24 11.59
C PHE A 37 -10.77 1.29 12.93
N ASP A 38 -10.59 2.48 13.53
CA ASP A 38 -9.94 2.62 14.84
C ASP A 38 -10.73 1.91 15.96
N GLU A 39 -12.06 2.07 15.97
CA GLU A 39 -12.92 1.43 16.96
C GLU A 39 -12.87 -0.11 16.88
N ARG A 40 -13.00 -0.66 15.66
CA ARG A 40 -12.95 -2.10 15.42
C ARG A 40 -11.56 -2.68 15.64
N SER A 41 -10.50 -1.96 15.31
CA SER A 41 -9.11 -2.38 15.56
C SER A 41 -8.85 -2.48 17.07
N ARG A 42 -9.32 -1.49 17.85
CA ARG A 42 -9.23 -1.54 19.31
C ARG A 42 -9.98 -2.72 19.90
N ALA A 43 -11.20 -2.98 19.42
CA ALA A 43 -12.01 -4.12 19.85
C ALA A 43 -11.34 -5.47 19.50
N LEU A 44 -10.76 -5.58 18.31
CA LEU A 44 -10.02 -6.77 17.87
C LEU A 44 -8.83 -7.10 18.79
N TYR A 45 -8.03 -6.11 19.16
CA TYR A 45 -6.88 -6.34 20.05
C TYR A 45 -7.29 -6.58 21.52
N ALA A 46 -8.47 -6.11 21.93
CA ALA A 46 -9.03 -6.37 23.24
C ALA A 46 -9.74 -7.74 23.35
N ALA A 47 -10.11 -8.36 22.22
CA ALA A 47 -10.83 -9.62 22.18
C ALA A 47 -10.05 -10.74 22.88
N THR A 48 -10.74 -11.45 23.78
CA THR A 48 -10.15 -12.53 24.57
C THR A 48 -10.50 -13.90 23.99
N TYR A 49 -11.64 -14.00 23.30
CA TYR A 49 -12.18 -15.25 22.80
C TYR A 49 -12.33 -15.24 21.27
N ALA A 50 -12.14 -16.41 20.65
CA ALA A 50 -12.14 -16.56 19.20
C ALA A 50 -13.52 -16.28 18.57
N ASP A 51 -14.60 -16.46 19.33
CA ASP A 51 -15.97 -16.19 18.92
C ASP A 51 -16.33 -14.70 18.87
N GLU A 52 -15.47 -13.82 19.40
CA GLU A 52 -15.66 -12.36 19.37
C GLU A 52 -15.15 -11.73 18.07
N LEU A 53 -14.20 -12.38 17.40
CA LEU A 53 -13.54 -11.86 16.20
C LEU A 53 -14.45 -11.79 14.96
N PRO A 54 -15.30 -12.80 14.66
CA PRO A 54 -16.15 -12.78 13.47
C PRO A 54 -17.10 -11.58 13.43
N ALA A 55 -17.65 -11.17 14.57
CA ALA A 55 -18.58 -10.04 14.68
C ALA A 55 -17.97 -8.70 14.25
N LEU A 56 -16.63 -8.58 14.27
CA LEU A 56 -15.93 -7.35 13.87
C LEU A 56 -15.81 -7.23 12.34
N VAL A 57 -15.99 -8.33 11.62
CA VAL A 57 -15.72 -8.43 10.17
C VAL A 57 -16.87 -9.04 9.37
N GLU A 58 -17.96 -9.48 10.01
CA GLU A 58 -19.06 -10.21 9.37
C GLU A 58 -19.90 -9.35 8.41
N ASP A 59 -19.96 -8.05 8.66
CA ASP A 59 -20.66 -7.07 7.84
C ASP A 59 -19.81 -6.55 6.68
N LEU A 60 -18.52 -6.92 6.65
CA LEU A 60 -17.59 -6.50 5.62
C LEU A 60 -17.70 -7.43 4.42
N SER A 61 -17.90 -6.84 3.24
CA SER A 61 -17.92 -7.61 2.01
C SER A 61 -16.49 -8.09 1.72
N PRO A 62 -16.30 -9.39 1.43
CA PRO A 62 -15.00 -9.89 1.01
C PRO A 62 -14.56 -9.08 -0.20
N VAL A 63 -13.41 -8.42 -0.10
CA VAL A 63 -12.83 -7.68 -1.21
C VAL A 63 -12.40 -8.71 -2.23
N ALA A 64 -13.27 -8.98 -3.21
CA ALA A 64 -12.86 -9.66 -4.40
C ALA A 64 -11.83 -8.75 -5.07
N HIS A 65 -10.56 -9.13 -5.03
CA HIS A 65 -9.59 -8.64 -6.00
C HIS A 65 -10.12 -9.09 -7.36
N ALA A 66 -11.01 -8.29 -7.94
CA ALA A 66 -11.34 -8.39 -9.34
C ALA A 66 -10.04 -7.99 -10.05
N GLU A 67 -9.23 -8.99 -10.35
CA GLU A 67 -8.25 -9.00 -11.42
C GLU A 67 -9.01 -8.64 -12.71
N ARG A 68 -9.34 -7.36 -12.87
CA ARG A 68 -9.89 -6.85 -14.12
C ARG A 68 -8.72 -6.57 -15.03
N GLU A 69 -8.36 -7.65 -15.71
CA GLU A 69 -7.60 -7.69 -16.95
C GLU A 69 -8.22 -6.65 -17.92
N ALA A 70 -7.62 -5.46 -17.96
CA ALA A 70 -8.03 -4.40 -18.88
C ALA A 70 -6.98 -4.27 -19.98
N ALA A 71 -7.46 -4.47 -21.21
CA ALA A 71 -6.75 -4.49 -22.49
C ALA A 71 -5.80 -3.29 -22.73
N PRO A 72 -4.81 -3.42 -23.63
CA PRO A 72 -3.74 -2.44 -23.77
C PRO A 72 -4.27 -1.17 -24.42
N SER A 73 -4.26 -0.07 -23.67
CA SER A 73 -4.42 1.28 -24.23
C SER A 73 -3.28 2.16 -23.77
N GLN A 74 -2.64 2.83 -24.73
CA GLN A 74 -1.40 3.60 -24.59
C GLN A 74 -1.58 4.92 -23.83
N THR A 75 -2.56 5.00 -22.93
CA THR A 75 -2.88 6.19 -22.14
C THR A 75 -2.49 5.93 -20.68
N ARG A 76 -1.43 6.63 -20.21
CA ARG A 76 -0.88 6.50 -18.84
C ARG A 76 -1.84 6.94 -17.73
N VAL A 77 -2.73 7.86 -18.05
CA VAL A 77 -3.78 8.36 -17.14
C VAL A 77 -5.08 7.79 -17.67
N SER A 78 -5.52 6.71 -17.05
CA SER A 78 -6.68 5.98 -17.57
C SER A 78 -7.99 6.75 -17.34
N GLY A 79 -8.01 7.70 -16.38
CA GLY A 79 -9.26 8.36 -15.94
C GLY A 79 -10.24 7.38 -15.28
N GLU A 80 -9.81 6.15 -15.02
CA GLU A 80 -10.57 5.09 -14.37
C GLU A 80 -10.70 5.41 -12.88
N SER A 81 -11.94 5.38 -12.37
CA SER A 81 -12.18 5.42 -10.91
C SER A 81 -11.81 4.07 -10.30
N GLY A 82 -10.77 4.05 -9.47
CA GLY A 82 -10.26 2.85 -8.81
C GLY A 82 -8.74 2.66 -8.96
N GLY A 83 -8.20 1.64 -8.30
CA GLY A 83 -6.77 1.29 -8.32
C GLY A 83 -6.35 0.66 -6.99
N SER A 84 -5.17 0.04 -6.93
CA SER A 84 -4.63 -0.44 -5.66
C SER A 84 -4.33 0.76 -4.76
N ALA A 85 -5.07 0.89 -3.66
CA ALA A 85 -4.96 2.01 -2.70
C ALA A 85 -4.12 1.66 -1.46
N PHE A 86 -3.76 0.38 -1.27
CA PHE A 86 -3.12 -0.07 -0.04
C PHE A 86 -2.13 -1.23 -0.26
N SER A 87 -0.96 -1.11 0.37
CA SER A 87 0.06 -2.16 0.46
C SER A 87 0.54 -2.24 1.90
N LEU A 88 0.33 -3.37 2.58
CA LEU A 88 0.77 -3.57 3.96
C LEU A 88 1.67 -4.79 4.07
N CYS A 89 2.84 -4.60 4.67
CA CYS A 89 3.70 -5.68 5.09
C CYS A 89 3.95 -5.60 6.59
N VAL A 90 3.57 -6.67 7.31
CA VAL A 90 3.72 -6.75 8.77
C VAL A 90 4.98 -7.52 9.15
N MET A 91 5.22 -8.68 8.50
CA MET A 91 6.47 -9.46 8.59
C MET A 91 6.73 -10.14 7.24
N GLY A 92 7.66 -9.61 6.43
CA GLY A 92 8.03 -10.20 5.14
C GLY A 92 8.40 -9.17 4.07
N GLY A 93 8.02 -9.42 2.81
CA GLY A 93 8.10 -8.38 1.80
C GLY A 93 6.99 -8.46 0.76
N THR A 94 6.51 -7.31 0.32
CA THR A 94 5.51 -7.19 -0.75
C THR A 94 6.16 -6.54 -1.95
N GLU A 95 6.19 -7.25 -3.08
CA GLU A 95 6.61 -6.68 -4.36
C GLU A 95 5.36 -6.40 -5.22
N ARG A 96 5.22 -5.16 -5.69
CA ARG A 96 4.22 -4.75 -6.68
C ARG A 96 4.96 -4.37 -7.95
N THR A 97 4.91 -5.25 -8.95
CA THR A 97 5.59 -5.08 -10.24
C THR A 97 4.62 -5.34 -11.40
N GLY A 98 4.96 -4.86 -12.59
CA GLY A 98 4.15 -5.06 -13.80
C GLY A 98 3.04 -4.01 -14.00
N GLN A 99 2.00 -4.39 -14.74
CA GLN A 99 0.93 -3.48 -15.18
C GLN A 99 -0.19 -3.31 -14.14
N TRP A 100 0.14 -2.81 -12.96
CA TRP A 100 -0.86 -2.50 -11.93
C TRP A 100 -1.36 -1.06 -12.03
N LEU A 101 -2.61 -0.82 -11.63
CA LEU A 101 -3.22 0.51 -11.58
C LEU A 101 -3.00 1.14 -10.20
N VAL A 102 -2.27 2.24 -10.15
CA VAL A 102 -2.04 3.02 -8.92
C VAL A 102 -3.22 3.96 -8.71
N ALA A 103 -3.90 3.83 -7.57
CA ALA A 103 -4.97 4.74 -7.20
C ALA A 103 -4.45 6.19 -7.02
N PRO A 104 -5.31 7.22 -7.07
CA PRO A 104 -4.91 8.61 -6.84
C PRO A 104 -4.26 8.81 -5.46
N THR A 105 -4.65 7.98 -4.49
CA THR A 105 -3.99 7.87 -3.19
C THR A 105 -3.63 6.40 -2.94
N HIS A 106 -2.35 6.13 -2.73
CA HIS A 106 -1.83 4.81 -2.37
C HIS A 106 -1.14 4.87 -1.02
N THR A 107 -1.44 3.94 -0.12
CA THR A 107 -0.82 3.89 1.21
C THR A 107 -0.01 2.61 1.35
N SER A 108 1.32 2.76 1.47
CA SER A 108 2.27 1.69 1.71
C SER A 108 2.77 1.75 3.14
N ILE A 109 2.52 0.69 3.91
CA ILE A 109 2.95 0.58 5.30
C ILE A 109 3.81 -0.66 5.46
N THR A 110 5.00 -0.49 6.03
CA THR A 110 5.90 -1.59 6.38
C THR A 110 6.21 -1.51 7.87
N LEU A 111 5.76 -2.53 8.62
CA LEU A 111 6.08 -2.64 10.05
C LEU A 111 7.43 -3.33 10.25
N MET A 112 7.59 -4.55 9.73
CA MET A 112 8.87 -5.28 9.68
C MET A 112 9.08 -5.91 8.31
N GLY A 113 10.17 -5.54 7.62
CA GLY A 113 10.53 -6.12 6.31
C GLY A 113 10.70 -5.12 5.18
N GLY A 114 10.20 -5.42 3.97
CA GLY A 114 10.44 -4.59 2.78
C GLY A 114 9.26 -4.51 1.81
N ASN A 115 8.82 -3.31 1.41
CA ASN A 115 7.86 -3.14 0.31
C ASN A 115 8.57 -2.58 -0.92
N ALA A 116 8.52 -3.29 -2.04
CA ALA A 116 9.01 -2.79 -3.32
C ALA A 116 7.82 -2.44 -4.22
N LEU A 117 7.67 -1.16 -4.54
CA LEU A 117 6.65 -0.65 -5.46
C LEU A 117 7.34 -0.23 -6.75
N ASP A 118 7.10 -0.97 -7.83
CA ASP A 118 7.59 -0.63 -9.16
C ASP A 118 6.47 0.00 -9.99
N LEU A 119 6.60 1.30 -10.22
CA LEU A 119 5.65 2.11 -10.98
C LEU A 119 6.05 2.25 -12.46
N ARG A 120 7.14 1.62 -12.92
CA ARG A 120 7.65 1.83 -14.29
C ARG A 120 6.73 1.27 -15.37
N GLU A 121 6.09 0.15 -15.07
CA GLU A 121 5.07 -0.48 -15.91
C GLU A 121 3.65 -0.21 -15.40
N ALA A 122 3.52 0.47 -14.27
CA ALA A 122 2.24 0.78 -13.66
C ALA A 122 1.50 1.90 -14.41
N ARG A 123 0.18 1.84 -14.37
CA ARG A 123 -0.71 2.89 -14.89
C ARG A 123 -1.15 3.76 -13.72
N LEU A 124 -1.23 5.07 -13.90
CA LEU A 124 -1.71 5.98 -12.87
C LEU A 124 -3.20 6.26 -13.12
N ALA A 125 -4.03 6.15 -12.08
CA ALA A 125 -5.45 6.51 -12.18
C ALA A 125 -5.65 8.02 -12.38
N SER A 126 -4.71 8.85 -11.91
CA SER A 126 -4.78 10.32 -11.94
C SER A 126 -3.46 10.96 -12.37
N ARG A 127 -3.52 12.23 -12.79
CA ARG A 127 -2.31 13.02 -13.12
C ARG A 127 -1.47 13.35 -11.91
N GLU A 128 -2.12 13.48 -10.75
CA GLU A 128 -1.49 13.62 -9.45
C GLU A 128 -1.80 12.38 -8.64
N THR A 129 -0.75 11.70 -8.17
CA THR A 129 -0.85 10.51 -7.34
C THR A 129 -0.07 10.77 -6.05
N THR A 130 -0.71 10.54 -4.90
CA THR A 130 -0.05 10.62 -3.60
C THR A 130 0.23 9.22 -3.07
N ILE A 131 1.49 8.95 -2.70
CA ILE A 131 1.92 7.72 -2.06
C ILE A 131 2.28 8.02 -0.60
N TYR A 132 1.49 7.50 0.34
CA TYR A 132 1.81 7.54 1.76
C TYR A 132 2.72 6.37 2.13
N ALA A 133 3.98 6.62 2.44
CA ALA A 133 4.97 5.61 2.80
C ALA A 133 5.29 5.69 4.31
N LEU A 134 4.82 4.72 5.09
CA LEU A 134 5.11 4.61 6.52
C LEU A 134 5.98 3.37 6.77
N SER A 135 7.26 3.59 7.04
CA SER A 135 8.19 2.52 7.41
C SER A 135 8.51 2.61 8.90
N ILE A 136 8.23 1.54 9.66
CA ILE A 136 8.53 1.49 11.10
C ILE A 136 9.84 0.75 11.36
N MET A 137 10.00 -0.49 10.91
CA MET A 137 11.24 -1.29 11.03
C MET A 137 11.55 -2.03 9.73
N GLY A 138 11.88 -1.32 8.66
CA GLY A 138 12.05 -1.93 7.33
C GLY A 138 12.39 -0.97 6.20
N GLY A 139 12.29 -1.45 4.96
CA GLY A 139 12.48 -0.66 3.74
C GLY A 139 11.17 -0.46 2.97
N ILE A 140 11.00 0.69 2.34
CA ILE A 140 10.05 0.86 1.23
C ILE A 140 10.85 1.38 0.04
N ASP A 141 10.95 0.56 -1.00
CA ASP A 141 11.62 0.91 -2.25
C ASP A 141 10.55 1.28 -3.28
N ILE A 142 10.55 2.53 -3.72
CA ILE A 142 9.59 3.06 -4.68
C ILE A 142 10.35 3.37 -5.97
N ILE A 143 10.18 2.54 -6.98
CA ILE A 143 10.78 2.75 -8.30
C ILE A 143 9.77 3.48 -9.17
N VAL A 144 10.15 4.65 -9.63
CA VAL A 144 9.31 5.52 -10.45
C VAL A 144 9.95 5.69 -11.83
N PRO A 145 9.17 5.75 -12.90
CA PRO A 145 9.73 5.94 -14.22
C PRO A 145 10.33 7.35 -14.34
N GLU A 146 11.33 7.50 -15.20
CA GLU A 146 12.00 8.80 -15.38
C GLU A 146 11.10 9.90 -15.97
N ASP A 147 9.96 9.52 -16.57
CA ASP A 147 9.00 10.38 -17.27
C ASP A 147 7.89 10.97 -16.39
N VAL A 148 8.02 10.80 -15.06
CA VAL A 148 7.14 11.40 -14.05
C VAL A 148 7.92 12.34 -13.14
N ARG A 149 7.22 13.38 -12.68
CA ARG A 149 7.75 14.31 -11.69
C ARG A 149 7.50 13.73 -10.30
N VAL A 150 8.56 13.59 -9.53
CA VAL A 150 8.48 13.11 -8.16
C VAL A 150 8.62 14.30 -7.22
N ILE A 151 7.75 14.37 -6.22
CA ILE A 151 7.87 15.31 -5.11
C ILE A 151 8.00 14.50 -3.84
N ASP A 152 9.12 14.67 -3.17
CA ASP A 152 9.41 14.06 -1.88
C ASP A 152 9.00 15.03 -0.75
N ASP A 153 8.00 14.63 0.04
CA ASP A 153 7.59 15.28 1.30
C ASP A 153 7.69 14.30 2.48
N GLY A 154 8.68 13.41 2.48
CA GLY A 154 8.92 12.44 3.54
C GLY A 154 9.89 12.90 4.62
N VAL A 155 9.81 12.28 5.79
CA VAL A 155 10.73 12.54 6.91
C VAL A 155 11.27 11.23 7.47
N GLY A 156 12.59 11.08 7.50
CA GLY A 156 13.28 10.02 8.25
C GLY A 156 13.66 10.48 9.65
N ILE A 157 13.28 9.74 10.69
CA ILE A 157 13.62 10.05 12.10
C ILE A 157 14.80 9.20 12.60
N MET A 158 14.78 7.88 12.39
CA MET A 158 15.90 6.95 12.65
C MET A 158 16.16 6.05 11.42
N GLY A 159 16.36 6.68 10.27
CA GLY A 159 16.71 6.05 9.00
C GLY A 159 16.71 7.04 7.85
N GLY A 160 16.62 6.57 6.60
CA GLY A 160 16.72 7.41 5.40
C GLY A 160 15.39 7.61 4.70
N PHE A 161 15.03 8.84 4.38
CA PHE A 161 13.98 9.14 3.40
C PHE A 161 14.63 9.97 2.31
N GLY A 162 14.61 9.50 1.07
CA GLY A 162 15.25 10.23 0.00
C GLY A 162 15.01 9.67 -1.38
N MET A 163 15.44 10.47 -2.33
CA MET A 163 15.23 10.24 -3.75
C MET A 163 16.57 10.21 -4.48
N GLU A 164 16.74 9.21 -5.35
CA GLU A 164 17.95 8.99 -6.14
C GLU A 164 17.59 8.72 -7.60
N ASP A 165 18.49 9.13 -8.51
CA ASP A 165 18.38 8.85 -9.94
C ASP A 165 19.25 7.64 -10.28
N HIS A 166 18.65 6.61 -10.87
CA HIS A 166 19.38 5.44 -11.35
C HIS A 166 20.23 5.82 -12.58
N PRO A 167 21.41 5.21 -12.82
CA PRO A 167 22.26 5.48 -13.99
C PRO A 167 21.59 5.29 -15.36
N SER A 168 20.43 4.64 -15.40
CA SER A 168 19.63 4.46 -16.61
C SER A 168 18.76 5.67 -16.95
N CYS A 169 18.64 6.67 -16.07
CA CYS A 169 17.91 7.89 -16.35
C CYS A 169 18.57 8.69 -17.48
N THR A 170 17.79 8.89 -18.53
CA THR A 170 18.12 9.73 -19.69
C THR A 170 17.45 11.09 -19.62
N LEU A 171 16.35 11.22 -18.86
CA LEU A 171 15.59 12.46 -18.68
C LEU A 171 15.82 13.07 -17.30
N SER A 172 16.30 14.31 -17.27
CA SER A 172 16.35 15.10 -16.03
C SER A 172 14.97 15.67 -15.68
N VAL A 173 14.72 15.93 -14.39
CA VAL A 173 13.45 16.52 -13.91
C VAL A 173 13.15 17.85 -14.60
N ALA A 174 14.17 18.63 -14.95
CA ALA A 174 14.04 19.91 -15.64
C ALA A 174 13.60 19.79 -17.11
N GLN A 175 13.81 18.63 -17.73
CA GLN A 175 13.44 18.36 -19.12
C GLN A 175 12.05 17.71 -19.24
N LEU A 176 11.38 17.44 -18.11
CA LEU A 176 10.03 16.91 -18.11
C LEU A 176 9.05 17.95 -18.69
N PRO A 177 8.11 17.52 -19.55
CA PRO A 177 7.01 18.37 -20.00
C PRO A 177 6.28 19.03 -18.84
N ALA A 178 5.74 20.24 -19.06
CA ALA A 178 4.98 20.96 -18.02
C ALA A 178 3.76 20.16 -17.53
N ASP A 179 3.24 19.26 -18.37
CA ASP A 179 2.11 18.39 -18.07
C ASP A 179 2.54 17.01 -17.54
N ALA A 180 3.82 16.73 -17.27
CA ALA A 180 4.25 15.43 -16.76
C ALA A 180 3.47 15.02 -15.50
N PRO A 181 3.02 13.75 -15.38
CA PRO A 181 2.32 13.27 -14.19
C PRO A 181 3.18 13.47 -12.94
N VAL A 182 2.53 13.83 -11.84
CA VAL A 182 3.18 14.12 -10.56
C VAL A 182 2.90 13.01 -9.57
N ILE A 183 3.95 12.45 -9.00
CA ILE A 183 3.88 11.49 -7.90
C ILE A 183 4.44 12.16 -6.66
N ARG A 184 3.59 12.39 -5.67
CA ARG A 184 3.98 12.95 -4.38
C ARG A 184 4.14 11.81 -3.39
N VAL A 185 5.36 11.59 -2.92
CA VAL A 185 5.63 10.60 -1.88
C VAL A 185 5.67 11.34 -0.55
N ARG A 186 4.80 10.97 0.38
CA ARG A 186 4.71 11.57 1.71
C ARG A 186 4.83 10.46 2.74
N GLY A 187 5.36 10.77 3.91
CA GLY A 187 5.29 9.84 5.03
C GLY A 187 6.51 9.90 5.91
N LEU A 188 6.74 8.79 6.61
CA LEU A 188 7.63 8.77 7.76
C LEU A 188 8.39 7.46 7.81
N ALA A 189 9.71 7.55 7.93
CA ALA A 189 10.58 6.41 8.19
C ALA A 189 11.09 6.50 9.64
N LEU A 190 10.61 5.63 10.52
CA LEU A 190 11.03 5.57 11.92
C LEU A 190 12.37 4.85 12.04
N MET A 191 12.42 3.51 12.01
CA MET A 191 13.65 2.70 12.13
C MET A 191 13.91 1.90 10.85
N GLY A 192 14.01 2.60 9.73
CA GLY A 192 14.01 2.01 8.39
C GLY A 192 14.27 3.03 7.27
N GLY A 193 14.21 2.58 6.02
CA GLY A 193 14.42 3.43 4.84
C GLY A 193 13.15 3.56 3.99
N VAL A 194 12.94 4.73 3.38
CA VAL A 194 12.09 4.89 2.20
C VAL A 194 12.97 5.44 1.09
N GLY A 195 13.26 4.59 0.10
CA GLY A 195 14.06 4.95 -1.06
C GLY A 195 13.17 5.18 -2.26
N ILE A 196 13.35 6.32 -2.93
CA ILE A 196 12.65 6.61 -4.18
C ILE A 196 13.66 6.62 -5.30
N THR A 197 13.56 5.66 -6.23
CA THR A 197 14.51 5.52 -7.33
C THR A 197 13.84 5.87 -8.64
N ARG A 198 14.32 6.93 -9.31
CA ARG A 198 13.94 7.19 -10.71
C ARG A 198 14.73 6.29 -11.63
N ALA A 199 14.05 5.64 -12.58
CA ALA A 199 14.70 4.78 -13.57
C ALA A 199 13.98 4.78 -14.93
N ALA A 200 14.73 4.51 -16.00
CA ALA A 200 14.15 4.30 -17.33
C ALA A 200 13.26 3.05 -17.38
N ARG A 201 12.26 3.06 -18.27
CA ARG A 201 11.35 1.93 -18.48
C ARG A 201 12.09 0.72 -19.08
N GLY A 202 11.73 -0.49 -18.64
CA GLY A 202 12.25 -1.75 -19.20
C GLY A 202 13.69 -2.13 -18.76
N VAL A 203 14.36 -1.32 -17.96
CA VAL A 203 15.65 -1.68 -17.35
C VAL A 203 15.40 -2.58 -16.14
N ARG A 204 16.22 -3.60 -15.85
CA ARG A 204 16.14 -4.25 -14.53
C ARG A 204 16.92 -3.41 -13.52
N VAL A 205 16.22 -2.85 -12.54
CA VAL A 205 16.85 -2.24 -11.37
C VAL A 205 16.79 -3.31 -10.30
N ARG A 206 17.85 -4.12 -10.22
CA ARG A 206 18.13 -5.01 -9.10
C ARG A 206 19.63 -5.20 -8.96
#